data_AF-A0A7W6GZG6-F1
#
_entry.id   AF-A0A7W6GZG6-F1
#
_cell.length_a   1.000
_cell.length_b   1.000
_cell.length_c   1.000
_cell.angle_alpha   90.00
_cell.angle_beta   90.00
_cell.angle_gamma   90.00
#
_symmetry.space_group_name_H-M   'P 1'
#
loop_
_entity.id
_entity.type
_entity.pdbx_description
1 polymer ?
#
loop_
_entity_poly.entity_id
_entity_poly.type
_entity_poly.pdbx_seq_one_letter_code
_entity_poly.pdbx_strand_id
1 'polypeptide(L)'
;MKLVLVAAFSATLLSACSSNLEVRNGPQEIHPSSYLNTGPVSQATPARTDACGASQLQHLVGGPSKATHSLKIPGDSRHYGRSEKVATDTPSRLNFVHSGTDIESVTNPKSKVIRVFCG
;
A
#
# COMPACT_ATOMS: atom_id res chain seq x y z
N MET A 1 -34.39 36.44 28.38
CA MET A 1 -33.10 35.78 28.67
C MET A 1 -32.09 36.21 27.60
N LYS A 2 -30.88 36.57 28.03
CA LYS A 2 -29.87 37.31 27.26
C LYS A 2 -29.16 36.45 26.21
N LEU A 3 -29.00 37.05 25.03
CA LEU A 3 -28.15 36.68 23.91
C LEU A 3 -26.67 36.80 24.32
N VAL A 4 -25.83 35.77 24.13
CA VAL A 4 -24.36 35.92 24.21
C VAL A 4 -23.63 35.05 23.18
N LEU A 5 -23.02 35.79 22.26
CA LEU A 5 -21.89 35.60 21.35
C LEU A 5 -21.25 34.22 21.13
N VAL A 6 -21.21 33.89 19.84
CA VAL A 6 -20.25 33.02 19.14
C VAL A 6 -18.85 33.63 19.22
N ALA A 7 -17.84 32.82 19.57
CA ALA A 7 -16.43 33.12 19.35
C ALA A 7 -15.81 32.02 18.49
N ALA A 8 -15.52 32.36 17.23
CA ALA A 8 -14.73 31.56 16.32
C ALA A 8 -13.25 31.66 16.73
N PHE A 9 -12.59 30.53 16.98
CA PHE A 9 -11.14 30.46 17.10
C PHE A 9 -10.57 29.72 15.90
N SER A 10 -10.16 30.52 14.92
CA SER A 10 -9.33 30.12 13.80
C SER A 10 -7.88 29.96 14.27
N ALA A 11 -7.30 28.78 14.06
CA ALA A 11 -5.85 28.59 14.12
C ALA A 11 -5.42 27.65 12.99
N THR A 12 -5.17 28.24 11.82
CA THR A 12 -4.47 27.61 10.70
C THR A 12 -2.98 27.64 10.95
N LEU A 13 -2.38 26.50 11.26
CA LEU A 13 -0.93 26.29 11.25
C LEU A 13 -0.55 25.60 9.93
N LEU A 14 -0.24 26.40 8.91
CA LEU A 14 0.47 25.91 7.72
C LEU A 14 1.98 25.89 8.04
N SER A 15 2.52 24.70 8.31
CA SER A 15 3.96 24.47 8.34
C SER A 15 4.45 24.26 6.90
N ALA A 16 4.96 25.33 6.28
CA ALA A 16 5.65 25.26 4.99
C ALA A 16 7.09 24.79 5.20
N CYS A 17 7.37 23.51 4.95
CA CYS A 17 8.73 23.00 4.82
C CYS A 17 9.28 23.40 3.45
N SER A 18 9.93 24.57 3.37
CA SER A 18 10.67 25.00 2.19
C SER A 18 11.98 24.21 2.12
N SER A 19 12.06 23.24 1.20
CA SER A 19 13.32 22.56 0.89
C SER A 19 13.95 23.25 -0.32
N ASN A 20 15.05 23.97 -0.08
CA ASN A 20 15.91 24.47 -1.14
C ASN A 20 16.53 23.26 -1.87
N LEU A 21 16.02 22.93 -3.05
CA LEU A 21 16.61 21.96 -3.96
C LEU A 21 17.67 22.69 -4.78
N GLU A 22 18.91 22.61 -4.32
CA GLU A 22 20.08 23.04 -5.08
C GLU A 22 20.26 22.08 -6.27
N VAL A 23 19.77 22.46 -7.45
CA VAL A 23 19.96 21.72 -8.70
C VAL A 23 21.39 21.95 -9.16
N ARG A 24 22.26 21.00 -8.81
CA ARG A 24 23.66 20.98 -9.21
C ARG A 24 23.79 20.48 -10.66
N ASN A 25 23.72 21.39 -11.63
CA ASN A 25 24.05 21.11 -13.03
C ASN A 25 25.57 21.18 -13.21
N GLY A 26 26.24 20.04 -13.05
CA GLY A 26 27.64 19.88 -13.42
C GLY A 26 27.85 18.51 -14.09
N PRO A 27 28.83 18.36 -14.99
CA PRO A 27 29.24 17.04 -15.46
C PRO A 27 29.71 16.23 -14.24
N GLN A 28 29.12 15.06 -14.02
CA GLN A 28 29.58 14.14 -12.98
C GLN A 28 30.99 13.67 -13.37
N GLU A 29 31.99 14.16 -12.65
CA GLU A 29 33.32 13.56 -12.65
C GLU A 29 33.20 12.14 -12.09
N ILE A 30 33.44 11.16 -12.97
CA ILE A 30 33.45 9.75 -12.61
C ILE A 30 34.73 9.51 -11.82
N HIS A 31 34.63 9.50 -10.49
CA HIS A 31 35.77 9.18 -9.64
C HIS A 31 36.22 7.72 -9.87
N PRO A 32 37.53 7.45 -10.07
CA PRO A 32 38.07 6.12 -10.38
C PRO A 32 37.99 5.10 -9.24
N SER A 33 37.40 5.45 -8.09
CA SER A 33 37.17 4.53 -6.97
C SER A 33 35.79 3.84 -7.01
N SER A 34 35.03 3.98 -8.09
CA SER A 34 33.64 3.50 -8.20
C SER A 34 33.49 2.05 -8.66
N TYR A 35 34.59 1.29 -8.83
CA TYR A 35 34.58 -0.03 -9.48
C TYR A 35 34.66 -1.24 -8.55
N LEU A 36 34.37 -1.10 -7.26
CA LEU A 36 34.35 -2.24 -6.33
C LEU A 36 33.07 -2.27 -5.52
N ASN A 37 31.95 -2.54 -6.21
CA ASN A 37 30.90 -3.37 -5.64
C ASN A 37 30.10 -4.05 -6.75
N THR A 38 30.77 -4.87 -7.57
CA THR A 38 30.15 -6.01 -8.25
C THR A 38 29.87 -7.11 -7.23
N GLY A 39 29.04 -6.79 -6.23
CA GLY A 39 28.18 -7.82 -5.65
C GLY A 39 27.32 -8.39 -6.78
N PRO A 40 26.81 -9.63 -6.68
CA PRO A 40 25.93 -10.17 -7.69
C PRO A 40 24.81 -9.14 -7.91
N VAL A 41 24.76 -8.59 -9.13
CA VAL A 41 23.59 -7.85 -9.59
C VAL A 41 22.45 -8.80 -9.29
N SER A 42 21.62 -8.42 -8.32
CA SER A 42 20.40 -9.16 -8.03
C SER A 42 19.63 -9.09 -9.34
N GLN A 43 19.80 -10.12 -10.17
CA GLN A 43 19.02 -10.30 -11.38
C GLN A 43 17.61 -10.09 -10.91
N ALA A 44 16.96 -9.03 -11.40
CA ALA A 44 15.54 -8.81 -11.18
C ALA A 44 14.89 -10.12 -11.58
N THR A 45 14.60 -10.94 -10.57
CA THR A 45 14.05 -12.26 -10.78
C THR A 45 12.74 -11.94 -11.47
N PRO A 46 12.47 -12.49 -12.67
CA PRO A 46 11.23 -12.18 -13.37
C PRO A 46 10.13 -12.36 -12.33
N ALA A 47 9.43 -11.26 -12.01
CA ALA A 47 8.48 -11.23 -10.91
C ALA A 47 7.60 -12.45 -11.13
N ARG A 48 7.73 -13.44 -10.24
CA ARG A 48 7.15 -14.76 -10.46
C ARG A 48 5.66 -14.52 -10.52
N THR A 49 5.10 -14.47 -11.72
CA THR A 49 3.70 -14.12 -11.91
C THR A 49 2.92 -15.25 -11.28
N ASP A 50 2.39 -14.97 -10.10
CA ASP A 50 1.56 -15.91 -9.39
C ASP A 50 0.25 -16.09 -10.18
N ALA A 51 -0.34 -17.28 -10.04
CA ALA A 51 -1.44 -17.70 -10.91
C ALA A 51 -2.68 -16.79 -10.83
N CYS A 52 -2.79 -15.97 -9.79
CA CYS A 52 -3.89 -15.02 -9.57
C CYS A 52 -3.47 -13.54 -9.61
N GLY A 53 -2.17 -13.22 -9.80
CA GLY A 53 -1.68 -11.83 -9.82
C GLY A 53 -1.51 -11.15 -8.44
N ALA A 54 -1.55 -11.89 -7.32
CA ALA A 54 -1.40 -11.33 -5.97
C ALA A 54 -0.09 -10.54 -5.77
N SER A 55 0.97 -10.91 -6.46
CA SER A 55 2.29 -10.26 -6.48
C SER A 55 2.19 -8.79 -6.89
N GLN A 56 1.31 -8.46 -7.85
CA GLN A 56 1.07 -7.10 -8.33
C GLN A 56 0.30 -6.25 -7.31
N LEU A 57 -0.39 -6.90 -6.38
CA LEU A 57 -1.30 -6.27 -5.41
C LEU A 57 -0.71 -6.19 -3.99
N GLN A 58 0.55 -6.59 -3.80
CA GLN A 58 1.23 -6.50 -2.49
C GLN A 58 1.31 -5.07 -1.96
N HIS A 59 1.28 -4.06 -2.84
CA HIS A 59 1.25 -2.65 -2.46
C HIS A 59 0.02 -2.23 -1.64
N LEU A 60 -1.04 -3.06 -1.60
CA LEU A 60 -2.24 -2.81 -0.80
C LEU A 60 -2.07 -3.20 0.67
N VAL A 61 -1.12 -4.07 0.99
CA VAL A 61 -0.88 -4.54 2.36
C VAL A 61 -0.48 -3.36 3.25
N GLY A 62 -1.17 -3.23 4.39
CA GLY A 62 -1.05 -2.10 5.31
C GLY A 62 -1.94 -0.90 4.97
N GLY A 63 -2.52 -0.87 3.76
CA GLY A 63 -3.47 0.14 3.29
C GLY A 63 -4.92 -0.15 3.71
N PRO A 64 -5.85 0.79 3.44
CA PRO A 64 -7.26 0.62 3.79
C PRO A 64 -7.91 -0.55 3.05
N SER A 65 -8.70 -1.36 3.76
CA SER A 65 -9.46 -2.48 3.17
C SER A 65 -10.35 -2.03 2.01
N LYS A 66 -10.94 -0.84 2.09
CA LYS A 66 -11.83 -0.34 1.03
C LYS A 66 -11.17 -0.25 -0.35
N ALA A 67 -9.84 -0.11 -0.41
CA ALA A 67 -9.09 0.01 -1.66
C ALA A 67 -9.22 -1.24 -2.54
N THR A 68 -9.54 -2.40 -1.95
CA THR A 68 -9.71 -3.64 -2.70
C THR A 68 -11.00 -3.67 -3.52
N HIS A 69 -12.04 -2.93 -3.12
CA HIS A 69 -13.34 -2.94 -3.81
C HIS A 69 -13.32 -2.20 -5.14
N SER A 70 -12.40 -1.25 -5.33
CA SER A 70 -12.23 -0.52 -6.59
C SER A 70 -11.34 -1.27 -7.59
N LEU A 71 -10.77 -2.41 -7.22
CA LEU A 71 -9.90 -3.16 -8.09
C LEU A 71 -10.70 -3.91 -9.15
N LYS A 72 -10.25 -3.79 -10.40
CA LYS A 72 -10.73 -4.64 -11.48
C LYS A 72 -9.97 -5.95 -11.45
N ILE A 73 -10.40 -6.89 -10.61
CA ILE A 73 -9.77 -8.19 -10.46
C ILE A 73 -10.29 -9.14 -11.55
N PRO A 74 -9.42 -9.70 -12.40
CA PRO A 74 -9.83 -10.71 -13.35
C PRO A 74 -10.03 -12.06 -12.64
N GLY A 75 -11.25 -12.58 -12.62
CA GLY A 75 -11.55 -13.93 -12.13
C GLY A 75 -12.15 -13.98 -10.72
N ASP A 76 -11.93 -15.10 -10.04
CA ASP A 76 -12.46 -15.36 -8.69
C ASP A 76 -11.61 -14.65 -7.63
N SER A 77 -12.28 -14.02 -6.67
CA SER A 77 -11.63 -13.42 -5.51
C SER A 77 -12.44 -13.60 -4.24
N ARG A 78 -11.73 -13.75 -3.11
CA ARG A 78 -12.34 -13.88 -1.78
C ARG A 78 -11.72 -12.92 -0.78
N HIS A 79 -12.56 -12.48 0.15
CA HIS A 79 -12.21 -11.59 1.24
C HIS A 79 -12.42 -12.33 2.55
N TYR A 80 -11.44 -12.26 3.44
CA TYR A 80 -11.44 -12.92 4.73
C TYR A 80 -11.22 -11.92 5.85
N GLY A 81 -11.90 -12.14 6.97
CA GLY A 81 -11.53 -11.54 8.23
C GLY A 81 -10.21 -12.08 8.78
N ARG A 82 -9.59 -11.35 9.70
CA ARG A 82 -8.29 -11.69 10.31
C ARG A 82 -8.26 -13.09 10.94
N SER A 83 -9.37 -13.51 11.53
CA SER A 83 -9.49 -14.76 12.28
C SER A 83 -10.17 -15.88 11.49
N GLU A 84 -10.55 -15.63 10.23
CA GLU A 84 -11.24 -16.61 9.41
C GLU A 84 -10.26 -17.64 8.83
N LYS A 85 -10.74 -18.87 8.66
CA LYS A 85 -9.98 -19.92 7.99
C LYS A 85 -9.95 -19.64 6.50
N VAL A 86 -8.74 -19.43 5.97
CA VAL A 86 -8.54 -19.18 4.54
C VAL A 86 -8.54 -20.47 3.74
N ALA A 87 -9.11 -20.42 2.52
CA ALA A 87 -9.00 -21.49 1.55
C ALA A 87 -7.71 -21.33 0.73
N THR A 88 -7.08 -22.45 0.38
CA THR A 88 -5.80 -22.50 -0.36
C THR A 88 -5.80 -23.59 -1.45
N ASP A 89 -6.99 -24.08 -1.83
CA ASP A 89 -7.23 -25.19 -2.75
C ASP A 89 -7.36 -24.77 -4.23
N THR A 90 -7.49 -23.47 -4.53
CA THR A 90 -7.68 -22.91 -5.87
C THR A 90 -6.56 -21.93 -6.24
N PRO A 91 -5.47 -22.39 -6.89
CA PRO A 91 -4.29 -21.55 -7.17
C PRO A 91 -4.55 -20.27 -7.98
N SER A 92 -5.61 -20.24 -8.79
CA SER A 92 -5.98 -19.08 -9.61
C SER A 92 -6.83 -18.05 -8.87
N ARG A 93 -7.32 -18.34 -7.66
CA ARG A 93 -8.17 -17.43 -6.89
C ARG A 93 -7.32 -16.43 -6.12
N LEU A 94 -7.72 -15.17 -6.18
CA LEU A 94 -7.10 -14.08 -5.43
C LEU A 94 -7.75 -13.93 -4.06
N ASN A 95 -6.97 -13.91 -3.00
CA ASN A 95 -7.51 -13.79 -1.63
C ASN A 95 -6.95 -12.56 -0.93
N PHE A 96 -7.83 -11.82 -0.26
CA PHE A 96 -7.51 -10.71 0.61
C PHE A 96 -7.84 -11.08 2.05
N VAL A 97 -6.93 -10.78 2.97
CA VAL A 97 -7.20 -10.87 4.40
C VAL A 97 -7.20 -9.47 4.98
N HIS A 98 -8.23 -9.16 5.74
CA HIS A 98 -8.45 -7.86 6.37
C HIS A 98 -8.14 -7.92 7.86
N SER A 99 -7.84 -6.78 8.49
CA SER A 99 -7.56 -6.70 9.92
C SER A 99 -8.81 -6.88 10.80
N GLY A 100 -9.99 -6.63 10.23
CA GLY A 100 -11.31 -6.85 10.84
C GLY A 100 -11.96 -8.13 10.33
N THR A 101 -13.29 -8.22 10.42
CA THR A 101 -14.10 -9.22 9.69
C THR A 101 -14.26 -8.86 8.21
N ASP A 102 -14.84 -9.77 7.43
CA ASP A 102 -15.29 -9.52 6.06
C ASP A 102 -16.22 -8.29 5.96
N ILE A 103 -17.22 -8.15 6.83
CA ILE A 103 -18.15 -7.01 6.88
C ILE A 103 -17.41 -5.73 7.30
N GLU A 104 -16.49 -5.83 8.26
CA GLU A 104 -15.68 -4.70 8.70
C GLU A 104 -14.71 -4.22 7.63
N SER A 105 -14.33 -5.07 6.66
CA SER A 105 -13.53 -4.65 5.51
C SER A 105 -14.19 -3.53 4.69
N VAL A 106 -15.54 -3.51 4.71
CA VAL A 106 -16.37 -2.52 3.99
C VAL A 106 -16.79 -1.38 4.92
N THR A 107 -17.25 -1.71 6.13
CA THR A 107 -17.93 -0.75 7.01
C THR A 107 -17.00 0.02 7.94
N ASN A 108 -15.83 -0.53 8.29
CA ASN A 108 -14.90 0.10 9.20
C ASN A 108 -13.77 0.82 8.45
N PRO A 109 -13.68 2.17 8.53
CA PRO A 109 -12.65 2.93 7.81
C PRO A 109 -11.23 2.67 8.33
N LYS A 110 -11.08 2.06 9.51
CA LYS A 110 -9.79 1.66 10.09
C LYS A 110 -9.38 0.24 9.69
N SER A 111 -10.24 -0.51 9.01
CA SER A 111 -9.90 -1.85 8.51
C SER A 111 -8.80 -1.74 7.44
N LYS A 112 -7.81 -2.62 7.53
CA LYS A 112 -6.66 -2.66 6.63
C LYS A 112 -6.51 -4.02 5.96
N VAL A 113 -5.94 -4.03 4.76
CA VAL A 113 -5.46 -5.28 4.15
C VAL A 113 -4.21 -5.72 4.90
N ILE A 114 -4.19 -6.95 5.40
CA ILE A 114 -3.04 -7.51 6.13
C ILE A 114 -2.31 -8.59 5.33
N ARG A 115 -2.96 -9.17 4.32
CA ARG A 115 -2.35 -10.18 3.45
C ARG A 115 -3.07 -10.25 2.10
N VAL A 116 -2.30 -10.49 1.03
CA VAL A 116 -2.81 -10.80 -0.31
C VAL A 116 -2.05 -12.01 -0.84
N PHE A 117 -2.75 -13.03 -1.35
CA PHE A 117 -2.14 -14.28 -1.80
C PHE A 117 -3.04 -15.05 -2.79
N CYS A 118 -2.46 -16.02 -3.49
CA CYS A 118 -3.19 -16.95 -4.35
C CYS A 118 -3.51 -18.27 -3.64
N GLY A 119 -4.72 -18.81 -3.82
CA GLY A 119 -5.15 -20.06 -3.17
C GLY A 119 -6.66 -20.28 -3.06
#